data_AF-A0A815S2Z4-F1
#
_entry.id   AF-A0A815S2Z4-F1
#
_cell.length_a   1.000
_cell.length_b   1.000
_cell.length_c   1.000
_cell.angle_alpha   90.00
_cell.angle_beta   90.00
_cell.angle_gamma   90.00
#
_symmetry.space_group_name_H-M   'P 1'
#
loop_
_entity.id
_entity.type
_entity.pdbx_description
1 polymer ?
#
loop_
_entity_poly.entity_id
_entity_poly.type
_entity_poly.pdbx_seq_one_letter_code
_entity_poly.pdbx_strand_id
1 'polypeptide(L)'
;MSDSKSLIDIVKHEQGHFDAENILFLDLNSRNLTDANSLSICRNLIILNLNNNNLTNVRGFGTLTQLQKLSLAQNQINSLDGLQSCENLEILNVAGNNLTGLKSLAPLLYLTHLRSLCLNDRQNNLTNPLCNSSSYQKDVKNNLPNLDTLDNEWLGQGFQEHLSSLESAIEQLETLNGNSKPMTNEKPTIIITQATSSDRSIHIANEEYDELFQSIQMLVK
;
A
#
# COMPACT_ATOMS: atom_id res chain seq x y z
N MET A 1 28.15 -0.91 8.20
CA MET A 1 27.04 0.04 8.42
C MET A 1 26.32 0.10 7.10
N SER A 2 25.16 -0.56 6.97
CA SER A 2 24.47 -0.64 5.68
C SER A 2 23.74 0.68 5.43
N ASP A 3 24.03 1.32 4.31
CA ASP A 3 23.30 2.47 3.82
C ASP A 3 21.83 2.07 3.64
N SER A 4 20.97 2.53 4.55
CA SER A 4 19.52 2.43 4.40
C SER A 4 19.13 3.27 3.19
N LYS A 5 18.85 2.63 2.05
CA LYS A 5 18.32 3.33 0.88
C LYS A 5 17.03 4.04 1.30
N SER A 6 17.02 5.36 1.30
CA SER A 6 15.78 6.09 1.56
C SER A 6 14.81 5.86 0.40
N LEU A 7 13.50 5.97 0.63
CA LEU A 7 12.51 5.93 -0.45
C LEU A 7 12.83 6.96 -1.53
N ILE A 8 13.31 8.12 -1.12
CA ILE A 8 13.70 9.20 -2.03
C ILE A 8 14.83 8.74 -2.94
N ASP A 9 15.78 7.96 -2.42
CA ASP A 9 16.86 7.38 -3.22
C ASP A 9 16.33 6.30 -4.16
N ILE A 10 15.37 5.47 -3.74
CA ILE A 10 14.75 4.45 -4.60
C ILE A 10 13.98 5.13 -5.76
N VAL A 11 13.12 6.10 -5.44
CA VAL A 11 12.30 6.83 -6.42
C VAL A 11 13.17 7.70 -7.34
N LYS A 12 14.21 8.36 -6.83
CA LYS A 12 15.13 9.18 -7.65
C LYS A 12 16.09 8.35 -8.51
N HIS A 13 16.63 7.26 -7.96
CA HIS A 13 17.59 6.41 -8.66
C HIS A 13 16.92 5.65 -9.81
N GLU A 14 15.65 5.28 -9.65
CA GLU A 14 14.98 4.47 -10.68
C GLU A 14 14.57 5.29 -11.91
N GLN A 15 14.20 6.60 -11.83
CA GLN A 15 13.61 7.25 -13.02
C GLN A 15 13.69 8.81 -13.13
N GLY A 16 14.48 9.57 -12.33
CA GLY A 16 14.58 11.05 -12.47
C GLY A 16 13.80 11.89 -11.43
N HIS A 17 13.62 13.20 -11.68
CA HIS A 17 12.95 14.11 -10.73
C HIS A 17 11.42 13.92 -10.77
N PHE A 18 10.88 13.19 -9.79
CA PHE A 18 9.43 13.05 -9.60
C PHE A 18 8.89 14.06 -8.61
N ASP A 19 7.66 14.49 -8.88
CA ASP A 19 6.84 15.13 -7.87
C ASP A 19 6.14 14.05 -7.05
N ALA A 20 6.41 13.99 -5.74
CA ALA A 20 5.84 12.96 -4.88
C ALA A 20 4.32 13.11 -4.71
N GLU A 21 3.78 14.30 -4.95
CA GLU A 21 2.34 14.56 -4.87
C GLU A 21 1.55 13.85 -5.97
N ASN A 22 2.25 13.29 -6.95
CA ASN A 22 1.65 12.69 -8.13
C ASN A 22 1.59 11.15 -8.09
N ILE A 23 2.11 10.54 -7.03
CA ILE A 23 2.19 9.09 -6.87
C ILE A 23 0.90 8.56 -6.21
N LEU A 24 0.16 7.73 -6.96
CA LEU A 24 -1.09 7.10 -6.51
C LEU A 24 -0.92 5.63 -6.08
N PHE A 25 -0.01 4.92 -6.74
CA PHE A 25 0.30 3.51 -6.47
C PHE A 25 1.79 3.40 -6.23
N LEU A 26 2.19 2.50 -5.34
CA LEU A 26 3.59 2.26 -5.10
C LEU A 26 3.82 0.82 -4.63
N ASP A 27 4.62 0.09 -5.39
CA ASP A 27 5.09 -1.24 -5.03
C ASP A 27 6.58 -1.18 -4.65
N LEU A 28 6.84 -1.48 -3.38
CA LEU A 28 8.16 -1.51 -2.76
C LEU A 28 8.38 -2.87 -2.08
N ASN A 29 7.79 -3.92 -2.63
CA ASN A 29 8.01 -5.28 -2.16
C ASN A 29 9.51 -5.64 -2.23
N SER A 30 10.03 -6.29 -1.19
CA SER A 30 11.40 -6.83 -1.15
C SER A 30 12.50 -5.78 -1.36
N ARG A 31 12.35 -4.58 -0.80
CA ARG A 31 13.33 -3.47 -0.95
C ARG A 31 14.27 -3.29 0.24
N ASN A 32 14.21 -4.18 1.23
CA ASN A 32 15.00 -4.13 2.47
C ASN A 32 14.83 -2.84 3.28
N LEU A 33 13.67 -2.17 3.16
CA LEU A 33 13.38 -0.92 3.87
C LEU A 33 13.32 -1.13 5.38
N THR A 34 13.96 -0.25 6.14
CA THR A 34 13.95 -0.29 7.62
C THR A 34 13.03 0.74 8.24
N ASP A 35 12.70 1.79 7.48
CA ASP A 35 11.70 2.80 7.82
C ASP A 35 11.01 3.27 6.54
N ALA A 36 9.92 4.00 6.73
CA ALA A 36 9.08 4.47 5.64
C ALA A 36 8.68 5.95 5.84
N ASN A 37 9.47 6.71 6.62
CA ASN A 37 9.18 8.11 6.94
C ASN A 37 9.15 8.98 5.68
N SER A 38 10.00 8.65 4.71
CA SER A 38 10.10 9.32 3.43
C SER A 38 8.86 9.10 2.53
N LEU A 39 7.92 8.22 2.87
CA LEU A 39 6.63 8.15 2.17
C LEU A 39 5.71 9.32 2.50
N SER A 40 6.00 10.08 3.57
CA SER A 40 5.13 11.16 4.02
C SER A 40 4.90 12.27 2.98
N ILE A 41 5.75 12.37 1.96
CA ILE A 41 5.62 13.29 0.83
C ILE A 41 4.63 12.80 -0.25
N CYS A 42 4.29 11.51 -0.27
CA CYS A 42 3.39 10.88 -1.25
C CYS A 42 1.92 10.99 -0.79
N ARG A 43 1.42 12.22 -0.60
CA ARG A 43 0.12 12.47 0.07
C ARG A 43 -1.10 11.90 -0.66
N ASN A 44 -0.99 11.71 -1.97
CA ASN A 44 -2.07 11.21 -2.82
C ASN A 44 -2.03 9.68 -3.01
N LEU A 45 -1.18 8.98 -2.26
CA LEU A 45 -1.04 7.53 -2.37
C LEU A 45 -2.33 6.80 -1.95
N ILE A 46 -2.86 5.96 -2.85
CA ILE A 46 -4.09 5.19 -2.68
C ILE A 46 -3.75 3.73 -2.36
N ILE A 47 -2.74 3.16 -3.02
CA ILE A 47 -2.33 1.77 -2.85
C ILE A 47 -0.84 1.69 -2.58
N LEU A 48 -0.48 0.94 -1.53
CA LEU A 48 0.91 0.75 -1.11
C LEU A 48 1.22 -0.71 -0.79
N ASN A 49 2.21 -1.27 -1.47
CA ASN A 49 2.78 -2.57 -1.15
C ASN A 49 4.19 -2.41 -0.58
N LEU A 50 4.35 -2.81 0.67
CA LEU A 50 5.60 -2.81 1.43
C LEU A 50 5.92 -4.21 1.96
N ASN A 51 5.42 -5.25 1.30
CA ASN A 51 5.70 -6.62 1.70
C ASN A 51 7.20 -6.92 1.71
N ASN A 52 7.61 -7.90 2.51
CA ASN A 52 8.99 -8.40 2.53
C ASN A 52 10.05 -7.30 2.78
N ASN A 53 9.78 -6.40 3.74
CA ASN A 53 10.74 -5.39 4.18
C ASN A 53 11.15 -5.64 5.64
N ASN A 54 11.93 -4.72 6.21
CA ASN A 54 12.44 -4.78 7.59
C ASN A 54 11.81 -3.70 8.48
N LEU A 55 10.56 -3.29 8.19
CA LEU A 55 9.88 -2.25 8.96
C LEU A 55 9.52 -2.76 10.35
N THR A 56 9.79 -1.95 11.37
CA THR A 56 9.46 -2.28 12.78
C THR A 56 8.26 -1.51 13.31
N ASN A 57 7.82 -0.49 12.57
CA ASN A 57 6.71 0.40 12.89
C ASN A 57 6.21 1.07 11.60
N VAL A 58 5.05 1.71 11.70
CA VAL A 58 4.35 2.41 10.60
C VAL A 58 4.34 3.92 10.81
N ARG A 59 5.36 4.46 11.50
CA ARG A 59 5.51 5.91 11.65
C ARG A 59 5.75 6.56 10.29
N GLY A 60 5.20 7.75 10.11
CA GLY A 60 5.26 8.49 8.85
C GLY A 60 4.06 8.27 7.92
N PHE A 61 3.14 7.36 8.25
CA PHE A 61 1.95 7.10 7.43
C PHE A 61 0.82 8.09 7.68
N GLY A 62 0.93 8.91 8.73
CA GLY A 62 -0.13 9.84 9.13
C GLY A 62 -0.46 10.93 8.10
N THR A 63 0.36 11.13 7.07
CA THR A 63 0.08 12.04 5.95
C THR A 63 -0.55 11.35 4.74
N LEU A 64 -0.63 10.01 4.74
CA LEU A 64 -1.21 9.19 3.66
C LEU A 64 -2.72 9.06 3.86
N THR A 65 -3.42 10.19 3.91
CA THR A 65 -4.86 10.23 4.22
C THR A 65 -5.72 9.62 3.11
N GLN A 66 -5.20 9.55 1.88
CA GLN A 66 -5.87 8.97 0.72
C GLN A 66 -5.69 7.43 0.60
N LEU A 67 -4.91 6.83 1.51
CA LEU A 67 -4.55 5.41 1.41
C LEU A 67 -5.76 4.52 1.67
N GLN A 68 -6.09 3.67 0.70
CA GLN A 68 -7.22 2.74 0.74
C GLN A 68 -6.77 1.28 0.92
N LYS A 69 -5.65 0.91 0.31
CA LYS A 69 -5.10 -0.46 0.35
C LYS A 69 -3.64 -0.45 0.78
N LEU A 70 -3.34 -1.18 1.85
CA LEU A 70 -1.99 -1.25 2.41
C LEU A 70 -1.58 -2.69 2.70
N SER A 71 -0.48 -3.12 2.10
CA SER A 71 0.14 -4.41 2.40
C SER A 71 1.49 -4.22 3.09
N LEU A 72 1.62 -4.75 4.30
CA LEU A 72 2.82 -4.74 5.14
C LEU A 72 3.24 -6.16 5.55
N ALA A 73 2.84 -7.16 4.77
CA ALA A 73 3.09 -8.56 5.09
C ALA A 73 4.59 -8.85 5.16
N GLN A 74 4.99 -9.78 6.03
CA GLN A 74 6.38 -10.19 6.18
C GLN A 74 7.32 -8.99 6.48
N ASN A 75 7.01 -8.29 7.57
CA ASN A 75 7.84 -7.25 8.17
C ASN A 75 8.10 -7.59 9.65
N GLN A 76 8.57 -6.63 10.45
CA GLN A 76 8.89 -6.81 11.88
C GLN A 76 8.04 -5.90 12.78
N ILE A 77 6.85 -5.49 12.32
CA ILE A 77 6.01 -4.49 12.96
C ILE A 77 5.42 -5.02 14.25
N ASN A 78 5.57 -4.27 15.34
CA ASN A 78 5.04 -4.65 16.67
C ASN A 78 3.92 -3.73 17.18
N SER A 79 3.71 -2.59 16.52
CA SER A 79 2.59 -1.66 16.78
C SER A 79 2.15 -1.00 15.48
N LEU A 80 0.84 -0.75 15.37
CA LEU A 80 0.23 -0.03 14.25
C LEU A 80 0.09 1.48 14.52
N ASP A 81 0.79 2.00 15.54
CA ASP A 81 0.82 3.43 15.84
C ASP A 81 1.43 4.20 14.67
N GLY A 82 0.62 5.08 14.08
CA GLY A 82 0.92 5.80 12.84
C GLY A 82 -0.18 5.67 11.79
N LEU A 83 -1.06 4.67 11.89
CA LEU A 83 -2.18 4.48 10.95
C LEU A 83 -3.43 5.28 11.30
N GLN A 84 -3.53 5.91 12.47
CA GLN A 84 -4.77 6.53 12.96
C GLN A 84 -5.36 7.57 12.00
N SER A 85 -4.53 8.21 11.17
CA SER A 85 -4.94 9.24 10.21
C SER A 85 -5.24 8.70 8.81
N CYS A 86 -5.05 7.40 8.55
CA CYS A 86 -5.40 6.75 7.29
C CYS A 86 -6.90 6.42 7.25
N GLU A 87 -7.76 7.43 7.42
CA GLU A 87 -9.21 7.25 7.63
C GLU A 87 -9.92 6.54 6.47
N ASN A 88 -9.35 6.62 5.26
CA ASN A 88 -9.85 5.96 4.05
C ASN A 88 -9.36 4.52 3.88
N LEU A 89 -8.60 3.97 4.83
CA LEU A 89 -8.04 2.63 4.70
C LEU A 89 -9.14 1.57 4.82
N GLU A 90 -9.33 0.81 3.75
CA GLU A 90 -10.37 -0.22 3.64
C GLU A 90 -9.81 -1.63 3.83
N ILE A 91 -8.56 -1.84 3.37
CA ILE A 91 -7.93 -3.15 3.32
C ILE A 91 -6.48 -3.07 3.86
N LEU A 92 -6.19 -3.87 4.89
CA LEU A 92 -4.89 -3.91 5.57
C LEU A 92 -4.32 -5.33 5.72
N ASN A 93 -3.12 -5.57 5.18
CA ASN A 93 -2.36 -6.81 5.39
C ASN A 93 -1.23 -6.54 6.35
N VAL A 94 -1.21 -7.25 7.46
CA VAL A 94 -0.11 -7.23 8.42
C VAL A 94 0.31 -8.64 8.81
N ALA A 95 -0.02 -9.65 8.00
CA ALA A 95 0.39 -11.05 8.23
C ALA A 95 1.92 -11.18 8.31
N GLY A 96 2.42 -12.07 9.17
CA GLY A 96 3.88 -12.27 9.32
C GLY A 96 4.60 -11.07 9.90
N ASN A 97 4.06 -10.49 10.97
CA ASN A 97 4.66 -9.41 11.76
C ASN A 97 4.79 -9.83 13.24
N ASN A 98 5.15 -8.88 14.10
CA ASN A 98 5.41 -9.08 15.53
C ASN A 98 4.31 -8.50 16.43
N LEU A 99 3.05 -8.51 15.97
CA LEU A 99 1.91 -8.01 16.76
C LEU A 99 1.55 -9.02 17.87
N THR A 100 1.71 -8.64 19.13
CA THR A 100 1.63 -9.57 20.27
C THR A 100 0.29 -9.64 21.00
N GLY A 101 -0.60 -8.68 20.80
CA GLY A 101 -1.92 -8.70 21.43
C GLY A 101 -2.83 -7.58 20.96
N LEU A 102 -4.08 -7.57 21.42
CA LEU A 102 -5.10 -6.64 20.91
C LEU A 102 -4.72 -5.15 21.06
N LYS A 103 -3.88 -4.81 22.06
CA LYS A 103 -3.37 -3.44 22.21
C LYS A 103 -2.56 -2.95 21.01
N SER A 104 -1.85 -3.83 20.30
CA SER A 104 -1.12 -3.45 19.08
C SER A 104 -2.05 -3.11 17.90
N LEU A 105 -3.35 -3.41 18.03
CA LEU A 105 -4.39 -3.10 17.04
C LEU A 105 -5.21 -1.86 17.42
N ALA A 106 -4.98 -1.23 18.57
CA ALA A 106 -5.74 -0.07 19.03
C ALA A 106 -5.86 1.07 17.99
N PRO A 107 -4.83 1.36 17.16
CA PRO A 107 -4.94 2.35 16.09
C PRO A 107 -6.02 2.05 15.03
N LEU A 108 -6.37 0.78 14.84
CA LEU A 108 -7.39 0.38 13.86
C LEU A 108 -8.81 0.81 14.26
N LEU A 109 -9.03 1.14 15.53
CA LEU A 109 -10.32 1.66 16.01
C LEU A 109 -10.69 3.02 15.39
N TYR A 110 -9.69 3.76 14.87
CA TYR A 110 -9.90 5.04 14.19
C TYR A 110 -10.25 4.87 12.70
N LEU A 111 -10.07 3.67 12.14
CA LEU A 111 -10.24 3.40 10.71
C LEU A 111 -11.68 2.95 10.43
N THR A 112 -12.57 3.93 10.33
CA THR A 112 -14.02 3.70 10.17
C THR A 112 -14.39 3.01 8.86
N HIS A 113 -13.54 3.10 7.83
CA HIS A 113 -13.71 2.44 6.53
C HIS A 113 -13.05 1.07 6.43
N LEU A 114 -12.31 0.62 7.45
CA LEU A 114 -11.64 -0.69 7.40
C LEU A 114 -12.69 -1.81 7.34
N ARG A 115 -12.63 -2.63 6.28
CA ARG A 115 -13.52 -3.77 6.03
C ARG A 115 -12.78 -5.10 5.98
N SER A 116 -11.51 -5.08 5.59
CA SER A 116 -10.70 -6.30 5.47
C SER A 116 -9.38 -6.16 6.23
N LEU A 117 -9.11 -7.15 7.08
CA LEU A 117 -7.88 -7.23 7.87
C LEU A 117 -7.29 -8.64 7.76
N CYS A 118 -6.03 -8.74 7.35
CA CYS A 118 -5.27 -9.98 7.39
C CYS A 118 -4.16 -9.89 8.44
N LEU A 119 -4.28 -10.68 9.51
CA LEU A 119 -3.30 -10.83 10.59
C LEU A 119 -2.59 -12.19 10.50
N ASN A 120 -3.22 -13.18 9.87
CA ASN A 120 -2.73 -14.56 9.77
C ASN A 120 -3.01 -15.14 8.37
N ASP A 121 -1.98 -15.24 7.56
CA ASP A 121 -2.02 -15.94 6.28
C ASP A 121 -1.44 -17.36 6.45
N ARG A 122 -2.34 -18.33 6.54
CA ARG A 122 -1.98 -19.73 6.75
C ARG A 122 -1.40 -20.40 5.51
N GLN A 123 -1.70 -19.89 4.31
CA GLN A 123 -1.21 -20.46 3.06
C GLN A 123 0.29 -20.19 2.91
N ASN A 124 0.70 -18.96 3.24
CA ASN A 124 2.10 -18.53 3.17
C ASN A 124 2.83 -18.68 4.52
N ASN A 125 2.19 -19.26 5.53
CA ASN A 125 2.74 -19.44 6.89
C ASN A 125 3.21 -18.12 7.53
N LEU A 126 2.47 -17.04 7.28
CA LEU A 126 2.72 -15.70 7.81
C LEU A 126 1.74 -15.41 8.95
N THR A 127 2.21 -15.49 10.19
CA THR A 127 1.39 -15.31 11.39
C THR A 127 1.93 -14.21 12.30
N ASN A 128 1.07 -13.63 13.13
CA ASN A 128 1.46 -12.76 14.22
C ASN A 128 1.34 -13.51 15.56
N PRO A 129 2.15 -13.20 16.59
CA PRO A 129 2.04 -13.85 17.89
C PRO A 129 0.64 -13.78 18.53
N LEU A 130 -0.14 -12.71 18.30
CA LEU A 130 -1.52 -12.60 18.79
C LEU A 130 -2.46 -13.68 18.22
N CYS A 131 -2.16 -14.21 17.04
CA CYS A 131 -2.98 -15.22 16.35
C CYS A 131 -2.88 -16.61 17.00
N ASN A 132 -1.95 -16.81 17.94
CA ASN A 132 -1.79 -18.06 18.68
C ASN A 132 -2.88 -18.26 19.75
N SER A 133 -3.60 -17.20 20.15
CA SER A 133 -4.71 -17.33 21.09
C SER A 133 -5.91 -18.00 20.41
N SER A 134 -6.51 -19.03 21.00
CA SER A 134 -7.72 -19.66 20.44
C SER A 134 -8.92 -18.72 20.34
N SER A 135 -8.93 -17.62 21.10
CA SER A 135 -9.98 -16.60 21.06
C SER A 135 -9.71 -15.45 20.09
N TYR A 136 -8.52 -15.39 19.45
CA TYR A 136 -8.07 -14.16 18.78
C TYR A 136 -9.08 -13.65 17.74
N GLN A 137 -9.66 -14.53 16.93
CA GLN A 137 -10.61 -14.13 15.89
C GLN A 137 -11.86 -13.47 16.49
N LYS A 138 -12.38 -14.07 17.56
CA LYS A 138 -13.53 -13.54 18.29
C LYS A 138 -13.20 -12.20 18.92
N ASP A 139 -12.04 -12.09 19.55
CA ASP A 139 -11.61 -10.87 20.22
C ASP A 139 -11.37 -9.73 19.22
N VAL A 140 -10.75 -10.01 18.07
CA VAL A 140 -10.55 -9.04 16.99
C VAL A 140 -11.89 -8.56 16.45
N LYS A 141 -12.82 -9.47 16.10
CA LYS A 141 -14.15 -9.10 15.59
C LYS A 141 -14.99 -8.31 16.61
N ASN A 142 -14.85 -8.61 17.89
CA ASN A 142 -15.53 -7.84 18.95
C ASN A 142 -14.98 -6.42 19.09
N ASN A 143 -13.68 -6.21 18.86
CA ASN A 143 -13.05 -4.89 18.95
C ASN A 143 -13.15 -4.10 17.64
N LEU A 144 -13.26 -4.78 16.50
CA LEU A 144 -13.38 -4.19 15.17
C LEU A 144 -14.66 -4.70 14.49
N PRO A 145 -15.85 -4.26 14.95
CA PRO A 145 -17.13 -4.82 14.50
C PRO A 145 -17.49 -4.49 13.04
N ASN A 146 -16.80 -3.53 12.42
CA ASN A 146 -17.05 -3.13 11.03
C ASN A 146 -16.26 -3.98 10.01
N LEU A 147 -15.50 -4.99 10.46
CA LEU A 147 -14.78 -5.88 9.56
C LEU A 147 -15.73 -6.89 8.91
N ASP A 148 -15.78 -6.89 7.59
CA ASP A 148 -16.45 -7.92 6.79
C ASP A 148 -15.61 -9.20 6.75
N THR A 149 -14.28 -9.07 6.68
CA THR A 149 -13.36 -10.19 6.55
C THR A 149 -12.16 -10.08 7.51
N LEU A 150 -11.80 -11.22 8.09
CA LEU A 150 -10.62 -11.38 8.96
C LEU A 150 -9.89 -12.66 8.57
N ASP A 151 -8.60 -12.55 8.21
CA ASP A 151 -7.70 -13.65 7.83
C ASP A 151 -8.17 -14.57 6.70
N ASN A 152 -9.33 -14.28 6.11
CA ASN A 152 -9.70 -14.82 4.82
C ASN A 152 -8.69 -14.31 3.81
N GLU A 153 -8.53 -15.05 2.71
CA GLU A 153 -7.56 -14.74 1.65
C GLU A 153 -7.53 -13.23 1.47
N TRP A 154 -6.42 -12.62 1.92
CA TRP A 154 -5.97 -11.40 1.30
C TRP A 154 -6.07 -11.74 -0.17
N LEU A 155 -7.01 -11.11 -0.86
CA LEU A 155 -7.09 -11.22 -2.30
C LEU A 155 -5.78 -10.59 -2.79
N GLY A 156 -4.68 -11.35 -2.72
CA GLY A 156 -3.46 -11.12 -3.45
C GLY A 156 -3.80 -11.13 -4.94
N GLN A 157 -4.85 -11.88 -5.31
CA GLN A 157 -5.70 -11.62 -6.45
C GLN A 157 -6.12 -10.16 -6.52
N GLY A 158 -6.95 -9.64 -5.64
CA GLY A 158 -7.30 -8.21 -5.53
C GLY A 158 -6.13 -7.25 -5.73
N PHE A 159 -5.05 -7.25 -4.95
CA PHE A 159 -3.95 -6.32 -5.20
C PHE A 159 -3.36 -6.46 -6.63
N GLN A 160 -3.07 -7.69 -7.07
CA GLN A 160 -2.49 -7.94 -8.39
C GLN A 160 -3.49 -7.78 -9.54
N GLU A 161 -4.78 -7.99 -9.32
CA GLU A 161 -5.89 -7.83 -10.25
C GLU A 161 -6.23 -6.36 -10.40
N HIS A 162 -6.24 -5.59 -9.32
CA HIS A 162 -6.38 -4.15 -9.37
C HIS A 162 -5.14 -3.55 -10.04
N LEU A 163 -3.94 -4.04 -9.72
CA LEU A 163 -2.72 -3.63 -10.41
C LEU A 163 -2.78 -4.01 -11.90
N SER A 164 -3.19 -5.23 -12.25
CA SER A 164 -3.35 -5.67 -13.65
C SER A 164 -4.45 -4.90 -14.38
N SER A 165 -5.55 -4.58 -13.71
CA SER A 165 -6.66 -3.77 -14.24
C SER A 165 -6.22 -2.33 -14.46
N LEU A 166 -5.43 -1.80 -13.53
CA LEU A 166 -4.82 -0.48 -13.64
C LEU A 166 -3.81 -0.45 -14.79
N GLU A 167 -2.89 -1.42 -14.85
CA GLU A 167 -1.91 -1.58 -15.94
C GLU A 167 -2.62 -1.67 -17.29
N SER A 168 -3.71 -2.43 -17.38
CA SER A 168 -4.54 -2.55 -18.58
C SER A 168 -5.25 -1.24 -18.95
N ALA A 169 -5.82 -0.53 -17.97
CA ALA A 169 -6.46 0.76 -18.19
C ALA A 169 -5.44 1.81 -18.67
N ILE A 170 -4.23 1.78 -18.11
CA ILE A 170 -3.15 2.66 -18.50
C ILE A 170 -2.66 2.34 -19.93
N GLU A 171 -2.47 1.06 -20.28
CA GLU A 171 -2.08 0.64 -21.64
C GLU A 171 -3.13 1.07 -22.69
N GLN A 172 -4.42 1.05 -22.32
CA GLN A 172 -5.49 1.57 -23.17
C GLN A 172 -5.38 3.09 -23.39
N LEU A 173 -5.06 3.87 -22.35
CA LEU A 173 -4.86 5.32 -22.48
C LEU A 173 -3.61 5.66 -23.33
N GLU A 174 -2.52 4.91 -23.17
CA GLU A 174 -1.30 5.09 -23.98
C GLU A 174 -1.52 4.82 -25.48
N THR A 175 -2.31 3.79 -25.81
CA THR A 175 -2.63 3.44 -27.19
C THR A 175 -3.58 4.43 -27.86
N LEU A 176 -4.49 5.05 -27.10
CA LEU A 176 -5.38 6.13 -27.59
C LEU A 176 -4.61 7.42 -27.93
N ASN A 177 -3.53 7.72 -27.20
CA ASN A 177 -2.70 8.93 -27.39
C ASN A 177 -1.56 8.79 -28.41
N GLY A 178 -1.50 7.68 -29.15
CA GLY A 178 -0.63 7.51 -30.31
C GLY A 178 0.85 7.71 -30.02
N ASN A 179 1.43 6.98 -29.05
CA ASN A 179 2.88 6.94 -28.76
C ASN A 179 3.59 8.32 -28.66
N SER A 180 2.85 9.40 -28.42
CA SER A 180 3.43 10.73 -28.32
C SER A 180 4.02 10.91 -26.92
N LYS A 181 5.35 11.05 -26.89
CA LYS A 181 6.15 11.22 -25.66
C LYS A 181 5.53 12.32 -24.77
N PRO A 182 5.41 12.14 -23.44
CA PRO A 182 4.75 13.14 -22.60
C PRO A 182 5.49 14.47 -22.69
N MET A 183 4.83 15.51 -23.22
CA MET A 183 5.36 16.87 -23.17
C MET A 183 5.39 17.35 -21.72
N THR A 184 6.52 17.97 -21.40
CA THR A 184 6.95 18.50 -20.11
C THR A 184 5.99 19.49 -19.48
N ASN A 185 6.03 19.50 -18.14
CA ASN A 185 5.49 20.43 -17.15
C ASN A 185 4.15 20.03 -16.53
N GLU A 186 4.24 19.74 -15.21
CA GLU A 186 3.17 19.62 -14.22
C GLU A 186 2.15 18.49 -14.48
N LYS A 187 2.53 17.22 -14.22
CA LYS A 187 1.66 16.06 -14.46
C LYS A 187 1.73 14.95 -13.41
N PRO A 188 0.58 14.34 -13.06
CA PRO A 188 0.48 13.15 -12.22
C PRO A 188 1.21 11.94 -12.85
N THR A 189 1.90 11.18 -12.01
CA THR A 189 2.84 10.13 -12.42
C THR A 189 2.51 8.87 -11.67
N ILE A 190 2.01 7.87 -12.39
CA ILE A 190 1.77 6.54 -11.83
C ILE A 190 3.09 5.78 -11.86
N ILE A 191 3.67 5.51 -10.69
CA ILE A 191 4.89 4.73 -10.56
C ILE A 191 4.53 3.31 -10.09
N ILE A 192 4.73 2.32 -10.95
CA ILE A 192 4.67 0.90 -10.57
C ILE A 192 6.10 0.36 -10.60
N THR A 193 6.62 -0.17 -9.49
CA THR A 193 7.95 -0.81 -9.53
C THR A 193 7.94 -2.20 -8.93
N GLN A 194 7.71 -3.21 -9.79
CA GLN A 194 7.93 -4.62 -9.46
C GLN A 194 9.44 -4.93 -9.42
N ALA A 195 9.90 -5.63 -8.40
CA ALA A 195 11.31 -5.98 -8.19
C ALA A 195 11.90 -7.05 -9.16
N THR A 196 11.54 -7.05 -10.44
CA THR A 196 12.12 -7.95 -11.46
C THR A 196 12.26 -7.26 -12.81
N SER A 197 13.50 -7.07 -13.29
CA SER A 197 14.02 -6.76 -14.64
C SER A 197 13.27 -5.84 -15.64
N SER A 198 12.07 -5.33 -15.33
CA SER A 198 11.26 -4.48 -16.20
C SER A 198 10.50 -3.47 -15.36
N ASP A 199 11.22 -2.48 -14.81
CA ASP A 199 10.60 -1.30 -14.20
C ASP A 199 9.83 -0.52 -15.28
N ARG A 200 8.56 -0.20 -15.04
CA ARG A 200 7.72 0.63 -15.93
C ARG A 200 7.15 1.82 -15.15
N SER A 201 7.60 3.03 -15.48
CA SER A 201 6.99 4.28 -15.03
C SER A 201 6.08 4.85 -16.11
N ILE A 202 4.85 5.24 -15.76
CA ILE A 202 3.88 5.75 -16.72
C ILE A 202 3.43 7.17 -16.32
N HIS A 203 3.51 8.09 -17.28
CA HIS A 203 3.14 9.50 -17.12
C HIS A 203 1.81 9.77 -17.82
N ILE A 204 0.84 10.35 -17.13
CA ILE A 204 -0.52 10.54 -17.63
C ILE A 204 -0.84 12.04 -17.67
N ALA A 205 -1.61 12.49 -18.66
CA ALA A 205 -1.96 13.90 -18.82
C ALA A 205 -3.01 14.35 -17.78
N ASN A 206 -3.00 15.64 -17.41
CA ASN A 206 -3.93 16.19 -16.40
C ASN A 206 -5.42 16.01 -16.74
N GLU A 207 -5.81 16.07 -18.02
CA GLU A 207 -7.21 15.92 -18.42
C GLU A 207 -7.71 14.47 -18.25
N GLU A 208 -6.80 13.49 -18.32
CA GLU A 208 -7.09 12.07 -18.13
C GLU A 208 -6.96 11.67 -16.65
N TYR A 209 -6.37 12.52 -15.81
CA TYR A 209 -6.17 12.24 -14.39
C TYR A 209 -7.48 12.17 -13.62
N ASP A 210 -8.42 13.08 -13.86
CA ASP A 210 -9.70 13.05 -13.14
C ASP A 210 -10.50 11.80 -13.53
N GLU A 211 -10.52 11.42 -14.81
CA GLU A 211 -11.17 10.19 -15.28
C GLU A 211 -10.46 8.94 -14.76
N LEU A 212 -9.12 8.93 -14.73
CA LEU A 212 -8.34 7.83 -14.20
C LEU A 212 -8.47 7.73 -12.68
N PHE A 213 -8.45 8.85 -11.94
CA PHE A 213 -8.66 8.89 -10.50
C PHE A 213 -10.06 8.39 -10.16
N GLN A 214 -11.09 8.80 -10.91
CA GLN A 214 -12.43 8.23 -10.78
C GLN A 214 -12.46 6.73 -11.12
N SER A 215 -11.76 6.31 -12.19
CA SER A 215 -11.66 4.90 -12.58
C SER A 215 -10.93 4.06 -11.54
N ILE A 216 -9.89 4.59 -10.92
CA ILE A 216 -9.16 4.02 -9.79
C ILE A 216 -10.08 3.91 -8.58
N GLN A 217 -10.80 4.99 -8.25
CA GLN A 217 -11.76 4.97 -7.14
C GLN A 217 -12.91 3.99 -7.39
N MET A 218 -13.30 3.75 -8.65
CA MET A 218 -14.27 2.72 -9.01
C MET A 218 -13.68 1.31 -8.95
N LEU A 219 -12.45 1.13 -9.42
CA LEU A 219 -11.75 -0.14 -9.37
C LEU A 219 -11.53 -0.56 -7.91
N VAL A 220 -11.24 0.37 -7.01
CA VAL A 220 -10.88 0.05 -5.62
C VAL A 220 -12.07 -0.36 -4.73
N LYS A 221 -13.31 -0.02 -5.11
CA LYS A 221 -14.57 -0.38 -4.43
C LYS A 221 -15.05 -1.80 -4.73
#